data_AF-A0A353DGX5-F1
#
_entry.id   AF-A0A353DGX5-F1
#
_cell.length_a   1.000
_cell.length_b   1.000
_cell.length_c   1.000
_cell.angle_alpha   90.00
_cell.angle_beta   90.00
_cell.angle_gamma   90.00
#
_symmetry.space_group_name_H-M   'P 1'
#
loop_
_entity.id
_entity.type
_entity.pdbx_description
1 polymer ?
#
loop_
_entity_poly.entity_id
_entity_poly.type
_entity_poly.pdbx_seq_one_letter_code
_entity_poly.pdbx_strand_id
1 'polypeptide(L)'
;STMISWSYYGLQAWAHLFGHSKGAELSYKVIFCFFIIVGSAVSVKSVINFSDGMIFAMAIPNVVAMYLLMPKVKEELAKYLTFTEKVDQGVPPEDAE
;
A
#
# COMPACT_ATOMS: atom_id res chain seq x y z
N SER A 1 -8.90 -10.18 -9.64
CA SER A 1 -8.03 -9.88 -8.48
C SER A 1 -7.18 -8.63 -8.69
N THR A 2 -6.48 -8.45 -9.82
CA THR A 2 -5.57 -7.29 -10.02
C THR A 2 -6.28 -5.91 -10.01
N MET A 3 -7.24 -5.65 -10.90
CA MET A 3 -7.87 -4.31 -10.99
C MET A 3 -8.61 -3.89 -9.71
N ILE A 4 -9.29 -4.82 -9.04
CA ILE A 4 -10.02 -4.52 -7.80
C ILE A 4 -9.05 -4.21 -6.66
N SER A 5 -7.97 -4.99 -6.51
CA SER A 5 -6.94 -4.71 -5.51
C SER A 5 -6.26 -3.37 -5.76
N TRP A 6 -5.87 -3.07 -7.00
CA TRP A 6 -5.29 -1.75 -7.34
C TRP A 6 -6.27 -0.60 -7.12
N SER A 7 -7.56 -0.82 -7.39
CA SER A 7 -8.60 0.15 -7.08
C SER A 7 -8.67 0.46 -5.59
N TYR A 8 -8.60 -0.58 -4.74
CA TYR A 8 -8.59 -0.42 -3.28
C TYR A 8 -7.37 0.37 -2.79
N TYR A 9 -6.17 0.01 -3.22
CA TYR A 9 -4.95 0.72 -2.82
C TYR A 9 -4.98 2.19 -3.26
N GLY A 10 -5.43 2.47 -4.48
CA GLY A 10 -5.56 3.85 -4.95
C GLY A 10 -6.65 4.63 -4.23
N LEU A 11 -7.76 3.99 -3.82
CA LEU A 11 -8.80 4.65 -3.01
C LEU A 11 -8.27 5.06 -1.64
N GLN A 12 -7.46 4.21 -1.00
CA GLN A 12 -6.82 4.55 0.27
C GLN A 12 -5.81 5.70 0.11
N ALA A 13 -5.00 5.68 -0.95
CA ALA A 13 -4.11 6.80 -1.26
C ALA A 13 -4.88 8.10 -1.52
N TRP A 14 -5.99 8.03 -2.25
CA TRP A 14 -6.86 9.18 -2.52
C TRP A 14 -7.51 9.73 -1.24
N ALA A 15 -8.02 8.84 -0.39
CA ALA A 15 -8.59 9.21 0.90
C ALA A 15 -7.53 9.80 1.86
N HIS A 16 -6.28 9.34 1.79
CA HIS A 16 -5.19 9.94 2.55
C HIS A 16 -4.88 11.38 2.11
N LEU A 17 -5.00 11.68 0.81
CA LEU A 17 -4.74 13.02 0.26
C LEU A 17 -5.92 13.99 0.41
N PHE A 18 -7.15 13.50 0.18
CA PHE A 18 -8.35 14.35 0.07
C PHE A 18 -9.38 14.11 1.20
N GLY A 19 -9.08 13.20 2.13
CA GLY A 19 -9.95 12.85 3.25
C GLY A 19 -11.01 11.77 2.93
N HIS A 20 -11.63 11.24 3.99
CA HIS A 20 -12.64 10.16 3.93
C HIS A 20 -14.08 10.66 3.68
N SER A 21 -14.25 11.68 2.83
CA SER A 21 -15.60 12.15 2.48
C SER A 21 -16.24 11.26 1.41
N LYS A 22 -17.57 11.09 1.46
CA LYS A 22 -18.32 10.38 0.40
C LYS A 22 -18.07 10.96 -0.99
N GLY A 23 -17.85 12.28 -1.08
CA GLY A 23 -17.52 12.97 -2.33
C GLY A 23 -16.13 12.58 -2.87
N ALA A 24 -15.13 12.49 -2.00
CA ALA A 24 -13.77 12.09 -2.38
C ALA A 24 -13.72 10.62 -2.84
N GLU A 25 -14.45 9.72 -2.19
CA GLU A 25 -14.52 8.33 -2.65
C GLU A 25 -15.23 8.19 -4.00
N LEU A 26 -16.33 8.92 -4.18
CA LEU A 26 -17.09 8.87 -5.42
C LEU A 26 -16.28 9.45 -6.59
N SER A 27 -15.56 10.55 -6.37
CA SER A 27 -14.70 11.14 -7.40
C SER A 27 -13.60 10.18 -7.84
N TYR A 28 -12.93 9.50 -6.90
CA TYR A 28 -11.96 8.46 -7.22
C TYR A 28 -12.58 7.33 -8.05
N LYS A 29 -13.73 6.78 -7.64
CA LYS A 29 -14.39 5.68 -8.35
C LYS A 29 -14.78 6.07 -9.78
N VAL A 30 -15.29 7.28 -9.97
CA VAL A 30 -15.64 7.81 -11.30
C VAL A 30 -14.39 7.95 -12.18
N ILE A 31 -13.32 8.55 -11.65
CA ILE A 31 -12.04 8.70 -12.37
C ILE A 31 -11.47 7.32 -12.74
N PHE A 32 -11.44 6.38 -11.80
CA PHE A 32 -10.93 5.04 -12.01
C PHE A 32 -11.69 4.29 -13.12
N CYS A 33 -13.02 4.30 -13.07
CA CYS A 33 -13.86 3.69 -14.11
C CYS A 33 -13.66 4.36 -15.48
N PHE A 34 -13.52 5.69 -15.51
CA PHE A 34 -13.24 6.41 -16.74
C PHE A 34 -11.90 5.98 -17.36
N PHE A 35 -10.84 5.88 -16.56
CA PHE A 35 -9.53 5.42 -17.04
C PHE A 35 -9.52 3.96 -17.49
N ILE A 36 -10.41 3.10 -16.99
CA ILE A 36 -10.58 1.74 -17.52
C ILE A 36 -11.07 1.78 -18.96
N ILE A 37 -12.04 2.65 -19.27
CA ILE A 37 -12.58 2.81 -20.64
C ILE A 37 -11.50 3.38 -21.56
N VAL A 38 -10.75 4.38 -21.09
CA VAL A 38 -9.64 4.95 -21.88
C VAL A 38 -8.53 3.90 -22.10
N GLY A 39 -8.15 3.17 -21.05
CA GLY A 39 -7.11 2.16 -21.10
C GLY A 39 -7.44 0.99 -22.03
N SER A 40 -8.72 0.66 -22.21
CA SER A 40 -9.13 -0.36 -23.18
C SER A 40 -9.03 0.10 -24.64
N ALA A 41 -9.00 1.41 -24.90
CA ALA A 41 -8.85 1.98 -26.24
C ALA A 41 -7.38 2.25 -26.65
N VAL A 42 -6.44 2.22 -25.69
CA VAL A 42 -5.01 2.48 -25.93
C VAL A 42 -4.26 1.18 -26.20
N SER A 43 -3.14 1.25 -26.93
CA SER A 43 -2.28 0.08 -27.15
C SER A 43 -1.74 -0.49 -25.84
N VAL A 44 -1.77 -1.82 -25.71
CA VAL A 44 -1.30 -2.54 -24.52
C VAL A 44 0.16 -2.18 -24.19
N LYS A 45 1.01 -2.03 -25.20
CA LYS A 45 2.43 -1.66 -25.02
C LYS A 45 2.58 -0.27 -24.38
N SER A 46 1.79 0.70 -24.81
CA SER A 46 1.82 2.05 -24.24
C SER A 46 1.35 2.05 -22.78
N VAL A 47 0.28 1.30 -22.47
CA VAL A 47 -0.25 1.18 -21.10
C VAL A 47 0.76 0.53 -20.16
N ILE A 48 1.47 -0.51 -20.62
CA ILE A 48 2.52 -1.17 -19.83
C ILE A 48 3.66 -0.21 -19.55
N ASN A 49 4.22 0.44 -20.57
CA ASN A 49 5.34 1.37 -20.39
C ASN A 49 5.00 2.53 -19.44
N PHE A 50 3.77 3.05 -19.52
CA PHE A 50 3.30 4.07 -18.60
C PHE A 50 3.18 3.55 -17.15
N SER A 51 2.59 2.36 -16.98
CA SER A 51 2.42 1.74 -15.65
C SER A 51 3.76 1.44 -14.99
N ASP A 52 4.74 0.94 -15.74
CA ASP A 52 6.10 0.69 -15.23
C ASP A 52 6.76 1.98 -14.76
N GLY A 53 6.61 3.08 -15.52
CA GLY A 53 7.09 4.40 -15.12
C GLY A 53 6.45 4.89 -13.82
N MET A 54 5.15 4.68 -13.63
CA MET A 54 4.45 5.04 -12.40
C MET A 54 4.91 4.20 -11.20
N ILE A 55 5.03 2.88 -11.35
CA ILE A 55 5.50 1.99 -10.28
C ILE A 55 6.92 2.34 -9.90
N PHE A 56 7.79 2.62 -10.87
CA PHE A 56 9.15 3.07 -10.63
C PHE A 56 9.17 4.38 -9.83
N ALA A 57 8.35 5.36 -10.21
CA ALA A 57 8.24 6.62 -9.48
C ALA A 57 7.74 6.43 -8.03
N MET A 58 6.83 5.48 -7.77
CA MET A 58 6.38 5.14 -6.42
C MET A 58 7.44 4.38 -5.60
N ALA A 59 8.26 3.55 -6.26
CA ALA A 59 9.28 2.76 -5.59
C ALA A 59 10.40 3.62 -4.99
N ILE A 60 10.81 4.69 -5.67
CA ILE A 60 11.88 5.58 -5.21
C ILE A 60 11.64 6.13 -3.78
N PRO A 61 10.55 6.87 -3.51
CA PRO A 61 10.31 7.40 -2.16
C PRO A 61 10.07 6.27 -1.14
N ASN A 62 9.49 5.14 -1.56
CA ASN A 62 9.25 4.01 -0.68
C ASN A 62 10.57 3.37 -0.19
N VAL A 63 11.52 3.13 -1.08
CA VAL A 63 12.84 2.59 -0.72
C VAL A 63 13.62 3.54 0.17
N VAL A 64 13.58 4.85 -0.12
CA VAL A 64 14.20 5.87 0.73
C VAL A 64 13.60 5.86 2.13
N ALA A 65 12.27 5.84 2.25
CA ALA A 65 11.60 5.78 3.55
C ALA A 65 11.94 4.50 4.31
N MET A 66 11.95 3.34 3.66
CA MET A 66 12.35 2.07 4.28
C MET A 66 13.78 2.11 4.80
N TYR A 67 14.71 2.69 4.05
CA TYR A 67 16.11 2.82 4.49
C TYR A 67 16.21 3.69 5.76
N LEU A 68 15.48 4.81 5.81
CA LEU A 68 15.43 5.68 6.98
C LEU A 68 14.75 5.03 8.19
N LEU A 69 13.72 4.21 7.97
CA LEU A 69 12.96 3.52 9.03
C LEU A 69 13.60 2.20 9.47
N MET A 70 14.63 1.70 8.77
CA MET A 70 15.33 0.45 9.06
C MET A 70 15.75 0.28 10.53
N PRO A 71 16.34 1.27 11.23
CA PRO A 71 16.71 1.10 12.65
C PRO A 71 15.48 0.86 13.54
N LYS A 72 14.36 1.55 13.26
CA LYS A 72 13.12 1.37 14.01
C LYS A 72 12.49 0.00 13.75
N VAL A 73 12.52 -0.45 12.50
CA VAL A 73 12.05 -1.81 12.13
C VAL A 73 12.86 -2.89 12.86
N LYS A 74 14.19 -2.71 12.99
CA LYS A 74 15.03 -3.65 13.76
C LYS A 74 14.66 -3.70 15.24
N GLU A 75 14.40 -2.54 15.85
CA GLU A 75 13.96 -2.45 17.25
C GLU A 75 12.63 -3.18 17.47
N GLU A 76 11.64 -2.91 16.63
CA GLU A 76 10.31 -3.54 16.73
C GLU A 76 10.36 -5.05 16.42
N LEU A 77 11.22 -5.48 15.50
CA LEU A 77 11.45 -6.90 15.22
C LEU A 77 12.03 -7.64 16.44
N ALA A 78 13.01 -7.05 17.13
CA ALA A 78 13.60 -7.66 18.32
C ALA A 78 12.56 -7.81 19.46
N LYS A 79 11.71 -6.79 19.65
CA LYS A 79 10.59 -6.86 20.61
C LYS A 79 9.62 -7.96 20.24
N TYR A 80 9.21 -8.02 18.97
CA TYR A 80 8.28 -9.04 18.48
C TYR A 80 8.83 -10.45 18.67
N LEU A 81 10.10 -10.69 18.37
CA LEU A 81 10.74 -12.00 18.58
C LEU A 81 10.75 -12.39 20.06
N THR A 82 11.10 -11.47 20.95
CA THR A 82 11.09 -11.70 22.40
C THR A 82 9.68 -12.03 22.90
N PHE A 83 8.66 -11.33 22.39
CA PHE A 83 7.26 -11.61 22.69
C PHE A 83 6.87 -13.03 22.23
N THR A 84 7.19 -13.40 21.00
CA THR A 84 6.87 -14.75 20.48
C THR A 84 7.58 -15.85 21.26
N GLU A 85 8.83 -15.65 21.68
CA GLU A 85 9.56 -16.61 22.51
C GLU A 85 8.90 -16.84 23.88
N LYS A 86 8.38 -15.79 24.53
CA LYS A 86 7.66 -15.93 25.81
C LYS A 86 6.34 -16.68 25.62
N VAL A 87 5.59 -16.37 24.57
CA VAL A 87 4.32 -17.06 24.25
C VAL A 87 4.56 -18.54 23.94
N ASP A 88 5.62 -18.87 23.19
CA ASP A 88 5.99 -20.25 22.87
C ASP A 88 6.43 -21.05 24.12
N GLN A 89 6.94 -20.37 25.15
CA GLN A 89 7.25 -20.98 26.46
C GLN A 89 5.99 -21.23 27.33
N GLY A 90 4.81 -20.89 26.84
CA GLY A 90 3.53 -21.09 27.53
C GLY A 90 3.14 -19.93 28.44
N VAL A 91 3.81 -18.77 28.35
CA VAL A 91 3.36 -17.55 29.02
C VAL A 91 2.09 -17.03 28.32
N PRO A 92 1.00 -16.74 29.05
CA PRO A 92 -0.19 -16.14 28.48
C PRO A 92 0.17 -14.83 27.74
N PRO A 93 -0.45 -14.52 26.59
CA PRO A 93 -0.12 -13.32 25.81
C PRO A 93 -0.24 -12.01 26.59
N GLU A 94 -1.16 -11.96 27.56
CA GLU A 94 -1.40 -10.81 28.44
C GLU A 94 -0.21 -10.52 29.39
N ASP A 95 0.62 -11.53 29.68
CA ASP A 95 1.81 -11.43 30.54
C ASP A 95 3.12 -11.37 29.74
N ALA A 96 3.04 -11.50 28.40
CA ALA A 96 4.19 -11.57 27.50
C ALA A 96 4.62 -10.20 26.92
N GLU A 97 3.72 -9.22 26.89
CA GLU A 97 4.00 -7.80 26.54
C GLU A 97 5.01 -7.16 27.50
#